data_AF-A0A914BUH7-F1
#
_entry.id   AF-A0A914BUH7-F1
#
_cell.length_a   1.000
_cell.length_b   1.000
_cell.length_c   1.000
_cell.angle_alpha   90.00
_cell.angle_beta   90.00
_cell.angle_gamma   90.00
#
_symmetry.space_group_name_H-M   'P 1'
#
loop_
_entity.id
_entity.type
_entity.pdbx_description
1 polymer ?
#
loop_
_entity_poly.entity_id
_entity_poly.type
_entity_poly.pdbx_seq_one_letter_code
_entity_poly.pdbx_strand_id
1 'polypeptide(L)'
;MLGIIPLIGCSIVSGGDIGKKYCLLIAHAQFDSAVIVSANDNKSQEKWLKALREATKISFKNTLVGENLIRDLETKSVQLNEEKRKFEERLQTEADARKKENEKNTLLEKTKQELEKEREKLIKITKKLKDDLHNVKNDLKCTSESKKTLEQEKMSLMAKTQHLVSNLESLNMEKSKVEDQMSQIIREREKFLLENQNLSSTTCQLKNRLMEIESKTNCLATEKNKVENLLHMNEQKTRDLEMERQYYNKQTRELLDSLKEINEQKDMTEAELRDEMMARLSAERQLQAAEKALEHLENALRLTGAQMTELQEHIMPDVHKLREFFERCAEEARMEAEKPCIMKNMVYARRSFSFFRYAL
;
A
#
# COMPACT_ATOMS: atom_id res chain seq x y z
N MET A 1 89.50 -76.94 -149.63
CA MET A 1 88.78 -76.25 -148.54
C MET A 1 89.69 -75.19 -147.98
N LEU A 2 89.28 -73.92 -148.04
CA LEU A 2 89.91 -72.84 -147.29
C LEU A 2 89.30 -72.85 -145.88
N GLY A 3 90.08 -73.26 -144.87
CA GLY A 3 89.70 -73.19 -143.46
C GLY A 3 90.51 -72.11 -142.74
N ILE A 4 89.94 -71.49 -141.71
CA ILE A 4 90.63 -70.50 -140.87
C ILE A 4 91.11 -71.23 -139.62
N ILE A 5 92.42 -71.15 -139.34
CA ILE A 5 93.03 -71.74 -138.15
C ILE A 5 93.21 -70.63 -137.11
N PRO A 6 92.61 -70.73 -135.92
CA PRO A 6 92.87 -69.78 -134.85
C PRO A 6 94.29 -69.99 -134.35
N LEU A 7 95.12 -68.95 -134.48
CA LEU A 7 96.55 -69.01 -134.15
C LEU A 7 96.83 -68.82 -132.65
N ILE A 8 95.82 -68.56 -131.82
CA ILE A 8 95.95 -68.43 -130.37
C ILE A 8 96.50 -69.75 -129.79
N GLY A 9 97.56 -69.68 -128.99
CA GLY A 9 98.18 -70.84 -128.35
C GLY A 9 99.01 -71.74 -129.29
N CYS A 10 98.97 -71.52 -130.61
CA CYS A 10 99.70 -72.34 -131.58
C CYS A 10 101.22 -72.12 -131.51
N SER A 11 101.99 -73.21 -131.51
CA SER A 11 103.45 -73.23 -131.63
C SER A 11 103.86 -73.35 -133.09
N ILE A 12 104.61 -72.35 -133.58
CA ILE A 12 104.97 -72.23 -135.00
C ILE A 12 106.50 -72.24 -135.14
N VAL A 13 107.03 -73.21 -135.89
CA VAL A 13 108.47 -73.45 -136.07
C VAL A 13 108.85 -73.72 -137.53
N SER A 14 110.10 -73.42 -137.91
CA SER A 14 110.66 -73.74 -139.22
C SER A 14 111.24 -75.16 -139.27
N GLY A 15 111.00 -75.90 -140.34
CA GLY A 15 111.52 -77.25 -140.58
C GLY A 15 111.73 -77.57 -142.07
N GLY A 16 112.21 -78.78 -142.37
CA GLY A 16 112.36 -79.33 -143.72
C GLY A 16 111.94 -80.81 -143.74
N ASP A 17 111.20 -81.22 -144.77
CA ASP A 17 110.65 -82.58 -144.93
C ASP A 17 111.01 -83.14 -146.31
N ILE A 18 111.04 -84.46 -146.46
CA ILE A 18 111.67 -85.22 -147.55
C ILE A 18 111.20 -84.68 -148.92
N GLY A 19 112.07 -83.88 -149.54
CA GLY A 19 111.85 -83.28 -150.87
C GLY A 19 111.60 -81.77 -150.90
N LYS A 20 111.35 -81.10 -149.77
CA LYS A 20 111.15 -79.64 -149.72
C LYS A 20 111.91 -78.98 -148.56
N LYS A 21 112.89 -78.15 -148.91
CA LYS A 21 113.85 -77.54 -147.97
C LYS A 21 113.27 -76.46 -147.05
N TYR A 22 112.12 -75.85 -147.37
CA TYR A 22 111.61 -74.67 -146.67
C TYR A 22 110.14 -74.87 -146.25
N CYS A 23 109.87 -75.32 -145.01
CA CYS A 23 108.52 -75.58 -144.49
C CYS A 23 108.29 -75.01 -143.09
N LEU A 24 107.08 -74.57 -142.77
CA LEU A 24 106.67 -74.16 -141.42
C LEU A 24 105.76 -75.22 -140.83
N LEU A 25 106.05 -75.68 -139.61
CA LEU A 25 105.14 -76.50 -138.83
C LEU A 25 104.37 -75.62 -137.85
N ILE A 26 103.05 -75.67 -137.92
CA ILE A 26 102.14 -75.09 -136.95
C ILE A 26 101.53 -76.23 -136.16
N ALA A 27 101.85 -76.30 -134.87
CA ALA A 27 101.31 -77.28 -133.94
C ALA A 27 100.48 -76.59 -132.87
N HIS A 28 99.39 -77.21 -132.46
CA HIS A 28 98.63 -76.82 -131.28
C HIS A 28 98.32 -78.09 -130.50
N ALA A 29 98.17 -77.99 -129.19
CA ALA A 29 97.83 -79.15 -128.35
C ALA A 29 96.49 -79.81 -128.75
N GLN A 30 95.67 -79.12 -129.54
CA GLN A 30 94.39 -79.60 -130.07
C GLN A 30 94.44 -80.02 -131.55
N PHE A 31 95.61 -80.03 -132.21
CA PHE A 31 95.74 -80.49 -133.59
C PHE A 31 96.24 -81.94 -133.63
N ASP A 32 95.51 -82.82 -134.33
CA ASP A 32 95.85 -84.24 -134.46
C ASP A 32 97.14 -84.50 -135.25
N SER A 33 97.55 -83.54 -136.09
CA SER A 33 98.85 -83.52 -136.74
C SER A 33 99.31 -82.09 -136.97
N ALA A 34 100.63 -81.87 -137.02
CA ALA A 34 101.16 -80.53 -137.26
C ALA A 34 100.85 -80.10 -138.69
N VAL A 35 100.27 -78.90 -138.83
CA VAL A 35 99.96 -78.32 -140.13
C VAL A 35 101.26 -77.82 -140.77
N ILE A 36 101.67 -78.48 -141.86
CA ILE A 36 102.89 -78.15 -142.58
C ILE A 36 102.56 -77.20 -143.73
N VAL A 37 103.13 -76.00 -143.69
CA VAL A 37 102.99 -74.98 -144.73
C VAL A 37 104.33 -74.81 -145.44
N SER A 38 104.42 -75.26 -146.69
CA SER A 38 105.64 -75.09 -147.49
C SER A 38 105.79 -73.66 -147.99
N ALA A 39 107.02 -73.14 -147.98
CA ALA A 39 107.38 -71.87 -148.56
C ALA A 39 108.23 -72.07 -149.82
N ASN A 40 108.11 -71.16 -150.78
CA ASN A 40 108.82 -71.26 -152.07
C ASN A 40 110.33 -71.00 -151.92
N ASP A 41 110.72 -70.29 -150.86
CA ASP A 41 112.10 -69.91 -150.54
C ASP A 41 112.24 -69.60 -149.04
N ASN A 42 113.47 -69.51 -148.54
CA ASN A 42 113.76 -69.25 -147.13
C ASN A 42 113.26 -67.88 -146.64
N LYS A 43 113.31 -66.83 -147.47
CA LYS A 43 112.82 -65.49 -147.10
C LYS A 43 111.30 -65.51 -146.89
N SER A 44 110.59 -66.22 -147.76
CA SER A 44 109.14 -66.40 -147.67
C SER A 44 108.75 -67.19 -146.41
N GLN A 45 109.49 -68.26 -146.09
CA GLN A 45 109.31 -69.04 -144.86
C GLN A 45 109.44 -68.16 -143.61
N GLU A 46 110.54 -67.40 -143.53
CA GLU A 46 110.84 -66.55 -142.39
C GLU A 46 109.82 -65.40 -142.22
N LYS A 47 109.37 -64.82 -143.34
CA LYS A 47 108.31 -63.81 -143.36
C LYS A 47 106.98 -64.34 -142.82
N TRP A 48 106.56 -65.53 -143.25
CA TRP A 48 105.33 -66.16 -142.77
C TRP A 48 105.43 -66.63 -141.32
N LEU A 49 106.58 -67.17 -140.89
CA LEU A 49 106.84 -67.50 -139.49
C LEU A 49 106.65 -66.27 -138.60
N LYS A 50 107.23 -65.14 -139.01
CA LYS A 50 107.12 -63.87 -138.27
C LYS A 50 105.68 -63.35 -138.23
N ALA A 51 104.99 -63.34 -139.37
CA ALA A 51 103.61 -62.86 -139.46
C ALA A 51 102.65 -63.68 -138.61
N LEU A 52 102.77 -65.02 -138.64
CA LEU A 52 101.88 -65.91 -137.89
C LEU A 52 102.13 -65.80 -136.37
N ARG A 53 103.40 -65.71 -135.94
CA ARG A 53 103.72 -65.45 -134.52
C ARG A 53 103.19 -64.11 -134.03
N GLU A 54 103.25 -63.08 -134.87
CA GLU A 54 102.70 -61.75 -134.52
C GLU A 54 101.17 -61.78 -134.43
N ALA A 55 100.50 -62.52 -135.31
CA ALA A 55 99.05 -62.70 -135.26
C ALA A 55 98.60 -63.43 -133.98
N THR A 56 99.30 -64.50 -133.55
CA THR A 56 99.06 -65.16 -132.26
C THR A 56 99.17 -64.17 -131.09
N LYS A 57 100.18 -63.31 -131.12
CA LYS A 57 100.44 -62.30 -130.09
C LYS A 57 99.36 -61.22 -130.02
N ILE A 58 98.86 -60.74 -131.16
CA ILE A 58 97.77 -59.76 -131.23
C ILE A 58 96.48 -60.36 -130.68
N SER A 59 96.12 -61.58 -131.09
CA SER A 59 94.91 -62.24 -130.62
C SER A 59 94.93 -62.49 -129.12
N PHE A 60 96.08 -62.87 -128.55
CA PHE A 60 96.25 -62.98 -127.09
C PHE A 60 96.08 -61.62 -126.38
N LYS A 61 96.65 -60.53 -126.93
CA LYS A 61 96.49 -59.18 -126.39
C LYS A 61 95.04 -58.72 -126.39
N ASN A 62 94.27 -58.99 -127.44
CA ASN A 62 92.87 -58.60 -127.52
C ASN A 62 92.01 -59.32 -126.47
N THR A 63 92.24 -60.61 -126.26
CA THR A 63 91.58 -61.36 -125.17
C THR A 63 91.93 -60.76 -123.81
N LEU A 64 93.21 -60.46 -123.56
CA LEU A 64 93.65 -59.84 -122.31
C LEU A 64 93.02 -58.46 -122.07
N VAL A 65 92.88 -57.63 -123.11
CA VAL A 65 92.20 -56.33 -123.02
C VAL A 65 90.71 -56.50 -122.72
N GLY A 66 90.04 -57.46 -123.37
CA GLY A 66 88.64 -57.79 -123.10
C GLY A 66 88.42 -58.28 -121.66
N GLU A 67 89.28 -59.18 -121.18
CA GLU A 67 89.25 -59.66 -119.79
C GLU A 67 89.52 -58.52 -118.79
N ASN A 68 90.47 -57.62 -119.07
CA ASN A 68 90.72 -56.46 -118.24
C ASN A 68 89.53 -55.50 -118.20
N LEU A 69 88.90 -55.21 -119.35
CA LEU A 69 87.72 -54.36 -119.43
C LEU A 69 86.53 -54.96 -118.66
N ILE A 70 86.31 -56.27 -118.79
CA ILE A 70 85.28 -56.98 -118.03
C ILE A 70 85.57 -56.84 -116.53
N ARG A 71 86.82 -57.09 -116.10
CA ARG A 71 87.23 -56.95 -114.71
C ARG A 71 87.04 -55.52 -114.16
N ASP A 72 87.33 -54.50 -114.96
CA ASP A 72 87.13 -53.11 -114.60
C ASP A 72 85.65 -52.76 -114.45
N LEU A 73 84.80 -53.25 -115.37
CA LEU A 73 83.35 -53.08 -115.30
C LEU A 73 82.74 -53.82 -114.10
N GLU A 74 83.22 -55.03 -113.80
CA GLU A 74 82.83 -55.77 -112.59
C GLU A 74 83.23 -55.02 -111.32
N THR A 75 84.47 -54.51 -111.26
CA THR A 75 84.95 -53.71 -110.13
C THR A 75 84.12 -52.44 -109.94
N LYS A 76 83.82 -51.73 -111.03
CA LYS A 76 82.99 -50.52 -111.00
C LYS A 76 81.54 -50.83 -110.62
N SER A 77 81.00 -51.96 -111.06
CA SER A 77 79.67 -52.45 -110.65
C SER A 77 79.61 -52.71 -109.15
N VAL A 78 80.64 -53.36 -108.59
CA VAL A 78 80.76 -53.58 -107.14
C VAL A 78 80.85 -52.26 -106.38
N GLN A 79 81.69 -51.32 -106.83
CA GLN A 79 81.83 -50.00 -106.20
C GLN A 79 80.50 -49.22 -106.21
N LEU A 80 79.81 -49.16 -107.35
CA LEU A 80 78.51 -48.48 -107.46
C LEU A 80 77.45 -49.13 -106.58
N ASN A 81 77.44 -50.46 -106.47
CA ASN A 81 76.54 -51.17 -105.55
C ASN A 81 76.86 -50.86 -104.09
N GLU A 82 78.13 -50.76 -103.70
CA GLU A 82 78.51 -50.35 -102.35
C GLU A 82 78.15 -48.89 -102.04
N GLU A 83 78.34 -47.98 -103.00
CA GLU A 83 77.93 -46.58 -102.86
C GLU A 83 76.42 -46.46 -102.75
N LYS A 84 75.67 -47.13 -103.63
CA LYS A 84 74.21 -47.20 -103.57
C LYS A 84 73.75 -47.73 -102.21
N ARG A 85 74.33 -48.83 -101.72
CA ARG A 85 74.02 -49.38 -100.40
C ARG A 85 74.29 -48.35 -99.29
N LYS A 86 75.44 -47.67 -99.30
CA LYS A 86 75.77 -46.63 -98.30
C LYS A 86 74.79 -45.46 -98.34
N PHE A 87 74.35 -45.04 -99.53
CA PHE A 87 73.34 -43.98 -99.66
C PHE A 87 71.98 -44.44 -99.14
N GLU A 88 71.56 -45.66 -99.44
CA GLU A 88 70.33 -46.26 -98.92
C GLU A 88 70.36 -46.37 -97.39
N GLU A 89 71.48 -46.82 -96.81
CA GLU A 89 71.68 -46.87 -95.35
C GLU A 89 71.61 -45.48 -94.69
N ARG A 90 72.23 -44.45 -95.30
CA ARG A 90 72.15 -43.07 -94.81
C ARG A 90 70.74 -42.51 -94.90
N LEU A 91 70.04 -42.76 -96.01
CA LEU A 91 68.67 -42.31 -96.18
C LEU A 91 67.73 -42.98 -95.17
N GLN A 92 67.94 -44.27 -94.91
CA GLN A 92 67.18 -45.02 -93.91
C GLN A 92 67.42 -44.48 -92.50
N THR A 93 68.68 -44.22 -92.12
CA THR A 93 69.00 -43.66 -90.79
C THR A 93 68.44 -42.25 -90.57
N GLU A 94 68.49 -41.38 -91.59
CA GLU A 94 67.84 -40.06 -91.58
C GLU A 94 66.31 -40.18 -91.45
N ALA A 95 65.68 -41.09 -92.20
CA ALA A 95 64.24 -41.34 -92.12
C ALA A 95 63.83 -41.84 -90.72
N ASP A 96 64.59 -42.75 -90.13
CA ASP A 96 64.36 -43.24 -88.77
C ASP A 96 64.57 -42.16 -87.70
N ALA A 97 65.56 -41.28 -87.88
CA ALA A 97 65.79 -40.14 -86.99
C ALA A 97 64.62 -39.14 -87.04
N ARG A 98 64.15 -38.79 -88.24
CA ARG A 98 62.97 -37.92 -88.42
C ARG A 98 61.71 -38.54 -87.84
N LYS A 99 61.53 -39.86 -87.99
CA LYS A 99 60.40 -40.58 -87.39
C LYS A 99 60.42 -40.48 -85.87
N LYS A 100 61.57 -40.74 -85.23
CA LYS A 100 61.74 -40.62 -83.77
C LYS A 100 61.54 -39.19 -83.28
N GLU A 101 62.03 -38.20 -84.01
CA GLU A 101 61.82 -36.79 -83.70
C GLU A 101 60.34 -36.40 -83.80
N ASN A 102 59.65 -36.85 -84.86
CA ASN A 102 58.23 -36.63 -85.02
C ASN A 102 57.41 -37.30 -83.89
N GLU A 103 57.74 -38.53 -83.52
CA GLU A 103 57.14 -39.23 -82.37
C GLU A 103 57.37 -38.46 -81.07
N LYS A 104 58.59 -37.97 -80.82
CA LYS A 104 58.89 -37.13 -79.65
C LYS A 104 58.10 -35.81 -79.66
N ASN A 105 58.01 -35.13 -80.81
CA ASN A 105 57.25 -33.89 -80.95
C ASN A 105 55.75 -34.11 -80.71
N THR A 106 55.17 -35.20 -81.23
CA THR A 106 53.76 -35.53 -80.97
C THR A 106 53.50 -35.83 -79.49
N LEU A 107 54.43 -36.49 -78.80
CA LEU A 107 54.32 -36.74 -77.36
C LEU A 107 54.41 -35.43 -76.56
N LEU A 108 55.37 -34.56 -76.90
CA LEU A 108 55.52 -33.25 -76.26
C LEU A 108 54.28 -32.38 -76.44
N GLU A 109 53.67 -32.38 -77.64
CA GLU A 109 52.44 -31.62 -77.89
C GLU A 109 51.27 -32.16 -77.05
N LYS A 110 51.15 -33.49 -76.87
CA LYS A 110 50.16 -34.08 -75.96
C LYS A 110 50.38 -33.62 -74.52
N THR A 111 51.62 -33.71 -74.01
CA THR A 111 51.95 -33.27 -72.65
C THR A 111 51.70 -31.78 -72.45
N LYS A 112 52.02 -30.95 -73.45
CA LYS A 112 51.74 -29.51 -73.43
C LYS A 112 50.23 -29.23 -73.34
N GLN A 113 49.41 -29.96 -74.11
CA GLN A 113 47.95 -29.81 -74.04
C GLN A 113 47.38 -30.24 -72.67
N GLU A 114 47.92 -31.30 -72.06
CA GLU A 114 47.53 -31.72 -70.71
C GLU A 114 47.91 -30.68 -69.65
N LEU A 115 49.12 -30.12 -69.74
CA LEU A 115 49.57 -29.05 -68.86
C LEU A 115 48.73 -27.78 -69.00
N GLU A 116 48.32 -27.40 -70.22
CA GLU A 116 47.47 -26.23 -70.42
C GLU A 116 46.06 -26.46 -69.84
N LYS A 117 45.51 -27.67 -69.97
CA LYS A 117 44.23 -28.04 -69.32
C LYS A 117 44.33 -27.97 -67.80
N GLU A 118 45.42 -28.48 -67.20
CA GLU A 118 45.64 -28.37 -65.76
C GLU A 118 45.85 -26.93 -65.31
N ARG A 119 46.57 -26.12 -66.10
CA ARG A 119 46.71 -24.68 -65.86
C ARG A 119 45.36 -23.97 -65.84
N GLU A 120 44.50 -24.24 -66.83
CA GLU A 120 43.15 -23.66 -66.87
C GLU A 120 42.30 -24.08 -65.66
N LYS A 121 42.36 -25.35 -65.25
CA LYS A 121 41.68 -25.84 -64.04
C LYS A 121 42.18 -25.12 -62.79
N LEU A 122 43.50 -24.99 -62.62
CA LEU A 122 44.11 -24.30 -61.49
C LEU A 122 43.70 -22.82 -61.45
N ILE A 123 43.62 -22.14 -62.60
CA ILE A 123 43.14 -20.75 -62.68
C ILE A 123 41.68 -20.66 -62.23
N LYS A 124 40.80 -21.56 -62.69
CA LYS A 124 39.38 -21.59 -62.30
C LYS A 124 39.22 -21.82 -60.79
N ILE A 125 39.94 -22.79 -60.23
CA ILE A 125 39.92 -23.09 -58.80
C ILE A 125 40.44 -21.89 -57.99
N THR A 126 41.55 -21.29 -58.41
CA THR A 126 42.15 -20.13 -57.73
C THR A 126 41.19 -18.94 -57.74
N LYS A 127 40.52 -18.68 -58.86
CA LYS A 127 39.50 -17.62 -58.94
C LYS A 127 38.35 -17.89 -57.97
N LYS A 128 37.80 -19.11 -57.99
CA LYS A 128 36.72 -19.50 -57.08
C LYS A 128 37.12 -19.33 -55.61
N LEU A 129 38.31 -19.80 -55.23
CA LEU A 129 38.81 -19.65 -53.86
C LEU A 129 38.99 -18.19 -53.44
N LYS A 130 39.40 -17.30 -54.36
CA LYS A 130 39.47 -15.86 -54.08
C LYS A 130 38.10 -15.24 -53.87
N ASP A 131 37.12 -15.62 -54.70
CA ASP A 131 35.74 -15.15 -54.59
C ASP A 131 35.10 -15.64 -53.28
N ASP A 132 35.28 -16.91 -52.93
CA ASP A 132 34.81 -17.52 -51.69
C ASP A 132 35.44 -16.84 -50.45
N LEU A 133 36.76 -16.59 -50.49
CA LEU A 133 37.46 -15.89 -49.40
C LEU A 133 36.93 -14.45 -49.23
N HIS A 134 36.64 -13.76 -50.33
CA HIS A 134 36.07 -12.42 -50.28
C HIS A 134 34.66 -12.44 -49.66
N ASN A 135 33.82 -13.40 -50.06
CA ASN A 135 32.47 -13.57 -49.50
C ASN A 135 32.52 -13.86 -47.99
N VAL A 136 33.34 -14.82 -47.57
CA VAL A 136 33.51 -15.15 -46.14
C VAL A 136 33.98 -13.93 -45.34
N LYS A 137 34.89 -13.11 -45.89
CA LYS A 137 35.34 -11.88 -45.24
C LYS A 137 34.21 -10.87 -45.07
N ASN A 138 33.35 -10.73 -46.07
CA ASN A 138 32.19 -9.83 -46.01
C ASN A 138 31.15 -10.35 -44.99
N ASP A 139 30.86 -11.64 -45.00
CA ASP A 139 29.93 -12.27 -44.03
C ASP A 139 30.43 -12.13 -42.59
N LEU A 140 31.73 -12.31 -42.37
CA LEU A 140 32.36 -12.10 -41.06
C LEU A 140 32.21 -10.65 -40.61
N LYS A 141 32.39 -9.68 -41.52
CA LYS A 141 32.21 -8.26 -41.23
C LYS A 141 30.76 -7.95 -40.84
N CYS A 142 29.79 -8.40 -41.63
CA CYS A 142 28.36 -8.24 -41.35
C CYS A 142 27.96 -8.89 -40.00
N THR A 143 28.49 -10.07 -39.71
CA THR A 143 28.28 -10.76 -38.43
C THR A 143 28.86 -9.97 -37.26
N SER A 144 30.07 -9.41 -37.42
CA SER A 144 30.71 -8.58 -36.40
C SER A 144 29.93 -7.30 -36.13
N GLU A 145 29.40 -6.65 -37.17
CA GLU A 145 28.56 -5.46 -37.03
C GLU A 145 27.24 -5.80 -36.31
N SER A 146 26.59 -6.89 -36.71
CA SER A 146 25.35 -7.37 -36.06
C SER A 146 25.57 -7.69 -34.59
N LYS A 147 26.69 -8.35 -34.24
CA LYS A 147 27.06 -8.63 -32.85
C LYS A 147 27.23 -7.35 -32.03
N LYS A 148 27.88 -6.32 -32.60
CA LYS A 148 28.08 -5.04 -31.93
C LYS A 148 26.74 -4.35 -31.64
N THR A 149 25.80 -4.38 -32.57
CA THR A 149 24.44 -3.85 -32.37
C THR A 149 23.71 -4.61 -31.26
N LEU A 150 23.77 -5.95 -31.25
CA LEU A 150 23.17 -6.77 -30.19
C LEU A 150 23.77 -6.49 -28.80
N GLU A 151 25.08 -6.26 -28.71
CA GLU A 151 25.73 -5.86 -27.46
C GLU A 151 25.21 -4.50 -26.97
N GLN A 152 25.02 -3.53 -27.86
CA GLN A 152 24.45 -2.22 -27.51
C GLN A 152 22.99 -2.35 -27.04
N GLU A 153 22.18 -3.14 -27.73
CA GLU A 153 20.79 -3.42 -27.34
C GLU A 153 20.73 -4.11 -25.97
N LYS A 154 21.61 -5.09 -25.72
CA LYS A 154 21.74 -5.76 -24.43
C LYS A 154 22.05 -4.77 -23.31
N MET A 155 22.99 -3.85 -23.52
CA MET A 155 23.33 -2.82 -22.53
C MET A 155 22.16 -1.87 -22.28
N SER A 156 21.45 -1.44 -23.32
CA SER A 156 20.25 -0.61 -23.21
C SER A 156 19.13 -1.31 -22.44
N LEU A 157 18.91 -2.59 -22.73
CA LEU A 157 17.91 -3.41 -22.02
C LEU A 157 18.28 -3.60 -20.55
N MET A 158 19.54 -3.86 -20.25
CA MET A 158 20.03 -4.00 -18.88
C MET A 158 19.82 -2.70 -18.07
N ALA A 159 20.11 -1.54 -18.66
CA ALA A 159 19.84 -0.25 -18.02
C ALA A 159 18.34 -0.03 -17.75
N LYS A 160 17.46 -0.36 -18.70
CA LYS A 160 16.01 -0.31 -18.51
C LYS A 160 15.54 -1.24 -17.39
N THR A 161 16.05 -2.46 -17.36
CA THR A 161 15.73 -3.44 -16.30
C THR A 161 16.16 -2.91 -14.93
N GLN A 162 17.36 -2.34 -14.82
CA GLN A 162 17.85 -1.77 -13.55
C GLN A 162 16.98 -0.60 -13.07
N HIS A 163 16.55 0.27 -14.00
CA HIS A 163 15.62 1.35 -13.68
C HIS A 163 14.26 0.83 -13.20
N LEU A 164 13.71 -0.20 -13.84
CA LEU A 164 12.46 -0.83 -13.42
C LEU A 164 12.57 -1.44 -12.02
N VAL A 165 13.69 -2.10 -11.70
CA VAL A 165 13.94 -2.66 -10.36
C VAL A 165 13.97 -1.54 -9.32
N SER A 166 14.70 -0.45 -9.55
CA SER A 166 14.76 0.68 -8.61
C SER A 166 13.39 1.36 -8.42
N ASN A 167 12.58 1.46 -9.48
CA ASN A 167 11.21 1.96 -9.40
C ASN A 167 10.32 1.04 -8.56
N LEU A 168 10.43 -0.28 -8.74
CA LEU A 168 9.67 -1.25 -7.93
C LEU A 168 10.07 -1.20 -6.45
N GLU A 169 11.36 -1.04 -6.14
CA GLU A 169 11.84 -0.87 -4.77
C GLU A 169 11.26 0.39 -4.13
N SER A 170 11.25 1.51 -4.87
CA SER A 170 10.68 2.79 -4.41
C SER A 170 9.18 2.67 -4.15
N LEU A 171 8.44 2.05 -5.07
CA LEU A 171 7.00 1.81 -4.92
C LEU A 171 6.68 0.88 -3.75
N ASN A 172 7.52 -0.13 -3.52
CA ASN A 172 7.36 -1.04 -2.39
C ASN A 172 7.60 -0.32 -1.04
N MET A 173 8.57 0.61 -1.00
CA MET A 173 8.81 1.45 0.17
C MET A 173 7.60 2.36 0.46
N GLU A 174 7.03 2.98 -0.58
CA GLU A 174 5.84 3.82 -0.46
C GLU A 174 4.63 3.01 0.00
N LYS A 175 4.42 1.81 -0.55
CA LYS A 175 3.39 0.87 -0.11
C LYS A 175 3.50 0.57 1.39
N SER A 176 4.69 0.21 1.87
CA SER A 176 4.92 -0.08 3.29
C SER A 176 4.58 1.13 4.17
N LYS A 177 4.97 2.35 3.75
CA LYS A 177 4.64 3.58 4.47
C LYS A 177 3.14 3.82 4.55
N VAL A 178 2.40 3.57 3.48
CA VAL A 178 0.93 3.70 3.45
C VAL A 178 0.28 2.65 4.36
N GLU A 179 0.78 1.41 4.37
CA GLU A 179 0.29 0.35 5.26
C GLU A 179 0.49 0.69 6.75
N ASP A 180 1.65 1.26 7.10
CA ASP A 180 1.94 1.72 8.47
C ASP A 180 1.01 2.87 8.90
N GLN A 181 0.80 3.85 8.01
CA GLN A 181 -0.13 4.96 8.25
C GLN A 181 -1.56 4.46 8.43
N MET A 182 -2.02 3.52 7.59
CA MET A 182 -3.35 2.93 7.71
C MET A 182 -3.51 2.19 9.05
N SER A 183 -2.50 1.42 9.45
CA SER A 183 -2.48 0.71 10.73
C SER A 183 -2.52 1.66 11.93
N GLN A 184 -1.90 2.84 11.81
CA GLN A 184 -2.00 3.89 12.83
C GLN A 184 -3.43 4.48 12.90
N ILE A 185 -4.02 4.82 11.76
CA ILE A 185 -5.39 5.36 11.68
C ILE A 185 -6.41 4.39 12.29
N ILE A 186 -6.27 3.09 12.02
CA ILE A 186 -7.15 2.06 12.59
C ILE A 186 -7.06 2.06 14.13
N ARG A 187 -5.85 2.06 14.69
CA ARG A 187 -5.64 2.10 16.15
C ARG A 187 -6.22 3.38 16.78
N GLU A 188 -6.03 4.52 16.15
CA GLU A 188 -6.61 5.79 16.62
C GLU A 188 -8.14 5.75 16.59
N ARG A 189 -8.73 5.20 15.52
CA ARG A 189 -10.18 5.03 15.40
C ARG A 189 -10.76 4.10 16.47
N GLU A 190 -10.09 2.99 16.78
CA GLU A 190 -10.49 2.09 17.86
C GLU A 190 -10.48 2.80 19.23
N LYS A 191 -9.44 3.61 19.49
CA LYS A 191 -9.36 4.42 20.71
C LYS A 191 -10.51 5.42 20.81
N PHE A 192 -10.81 6.15 19.73
CA PHE A 192 -11.94 7.07 19.68
C PHE A 192 -13.29 6.38 19.89
N LEU A 193 -13.47 5.18 19.30
CA LEU A 193 -14.70 4.40 19.51
C LEU A 193 -14.87 4.01 20.98
N LEU A 194 -13.81 3.55 21.64
CA LEU A 194 -13.84 3.19 23.06
C LEU A 194 -14.13 4.41 23.95
N GLU A 195 -13.49 5.54 23.67
CA GLU A 195 -13.72 6.80 24.38
C GLU A 195 -15.17 7.27 24.22
N ASN A 196 -15.72 7.20 23.01
CA ASN A 196 -17.10 7.58 22.75
C ASN A 196 -18.11 6.64 23.46
N GLN A 197 -17.82 5.34 23.52
CA GLN A 197 -18.63 4.39 24.31
C GLN A 197 -18.60 4.73 25.80
N ASN A 198 -17.41 5.05 26.34
CA ASN A 198 -17.27 5.46 27.73
C ASN A 198 -18.04 6.75 28.03
N LEU A 199 -17.90 7.77 27.18
CA LEU A 199 -18.63 9.04 27.29
C LEU A 199 -20.15 8.83 27.22
N SER A 200 -20.62 7.97 26.31
CA SER A 200 -22.04 7.61 26.22
C SER A 200 -22.54 6.92 27.49
N SER A 201 -21.76 6.01 28.07
CA SER A 201 -22.08 5.34 29.33
C SER A 201 -22.16 6.34 30.49
N THR A 202 -21.16 7.20 30.64
CA THR A 202 -21.15 8.26 31.66
C THR A 202 -22.32 9.23 31.49
N THR A 203 -22.66 9.60 30.26
CA THR A 203 -23.80 10.47 29.95
C THR A 203 -25.12 9.82 30.39
N CYS A 204 -25.31 8.53 30.11
CA CYS A 204 -26.48 7.78 30.56
C CYS A 204 -26.59 7.75 32.10
N GLN A 205 -25.48 7.47 32.79
CA GLN A 205 -25.44 7.47 34.25
C GLN A 205 -25.78 8.84 34.85
N LEU A 206 -25.23 9.92 34.30
CA LEU A 206 -25.52 11.28 34.74
C LEU A 206 -27.00 11.63 34.51
N LYS A 207 -27.57 11.25 33.37
CA LYS A 207 -28.99 11.47 33.07
C LYS A 207 -29.89 10.75 34.08
N ASN A 208 -29.58 9.50 34.43
CA ASN A 208 -30.31 8.76 35.45
C ASN A 208 -30.24 9.45 36.82
N ARG A 209 -29.04 9.89 37.21
CA ARG A 209 -28.83 10.60 38.48
C ARG A 209 -29.57 11.95 38.52
N LEU A 210 -29.66 12.65 37.38
CA LEU A 210 -30.45 13.87 37.26
C LEU A 210 -31.94 13.59 37.47
N MET A 211 -32.48 12.54 36.84
CA MET A 211 -33.89 12.13 37.02
C MET A 211 -34.19 11.76 38.48
N GLU A 212 -33.26 11.08 39.17
CA GLU A 212 -33.40 10.80 40.61
C GLU A 212 -33.43 12.07 41.46
N ILE A 213 -32.56 13.05 41.17
CA ILE A 213 -32.53 14.34 41.88
C ILE A 213 -33.84 15.09 41.64
N GLU A 214 -34.33 15.13 40.41
CA GLU A 214 -35.58 15.79 40.04
C GLU A 214 -36.77 15.17 40.78
N SER A 215 -36.86 13.83 40.81
CA SER A 215 -37.88 13.10 41.57
C SER A 215 -37.82 13.42 43.08
N LYS A 216 -36.62 13.39 43.68
CA LYS A 216 -36.43 13.77 45.10
C LYS A 216 -36.83 15.21 45.37
N THR A 217 -36.51 16.13 44.45
CA THR A 217 -36.86 17.54 44.55
C THR A 217 -38.37 17.74 44.54
N ASN A 218 -39.08 17.01 43.67
CA ASN A 218 -40.54 17.03 43.61
C ASN A 218 -41.18 16.50 44.90
N CYS A 219 -40.65 15.41 45.47
CA CYS A 219 -41.11 14.90 46.77
C CYS A 219 -40.88 15.90 47.91
N LEU A 220 -39.71 16.55 47.94
CA LEU A 220 -39.44 17.58 48.94
C LEU A 220 -40.36 18.80 48.78
N ALA A 221 -40.69 19.20 47.56
CA ALA A 221 -41.63 20.28 47.29
C ALA A 221 -43.05 19.95 47.77
N THR A 222 -43.52 18.72 47.58
CA THR A 222 -44.84 18.31 48.08
C THR A 222 -44.89 18.24 49.60
N GLU A 223 -43.86 17.70 50.25
CA GLU A 223 -43.75 17.70 51.72
C GLU A 223 -43.66 19.12 52.28
N LYS A 224 -42.89 20.02 51.64
CA LYS A 224 -42.84 21.44 52.00
C LYS A 224 -44.24 22.07 51.99
N ASN A 225 -45.00 21.89 50.90
CA ASN A 225 -46.36 22.43 50.80
C ASN A 225 -47.29 21.89 51.89
N LYS A 226 -47.17 20.60 52.27
CA LYS A 226 -47.94 20.02 53.38
C LYS A 226 -47.61 20.68 54.71
N VAL A 227 -46.31 20.88 54.99
CA VAL A 227 -45.85 21.53 56.23
C VAL A 227 -46.29 22.99 56.28
N GLU A 228 -46.20 23.73 55.17
CA GLU A 228 -46.67 25.11 55.07
C GLU A 228 -48.18 25.22 55.33
N ASN A 229 -48.99 24.30 54.77
CA ASN A 229 -50.43 24.25 55.04
C ASN A 229 -50.75 23.96 56.51
N LEU A 230 -50.04 22.99 57.13
CA LEU A 230 -50.21 22.69 58.55
C LEU A 230 -49.82 23.86 59.43
N LEU A 231 -48.73 24.55 59.10
CA LEU A 231 -48.30 25.76 59.80
C LEU A 231 -49.36 26.85 59.71
N HIS A 232 -49.89 27.12 58.52
CA HIS A 232 -50.96 28.12 58.32
C HIS A 232 -52.22 27.81 59.14
N MET A 233 -52.64 26.54 59.17
CA MET A 233 -53.78 26.11 60.00
C MET A 233 -53.50 26.29 61.50
N ASN A 234 -52.26 26.03 61.94
CA ASN A 234 -51.86 26.19 63.34
C ASN A 234 -51.78 27.67 63.74
N GLU A 235 -51.29 28.54 62.84
CA GLU A 235 -51.30 29.99 63.03
C GLU A 235 -52.74 30.51 63.16
N GLN A 236 -53.65 30.04 62.30
CA GLN A 236 -55.06 30.43 62.38
C GLN A 236 -55.70 29.97 63.69
N LYS A 237 -55.49 28.70 64.07
CA LYS A 237 -55.97 28.17 65.35
C LYS A 237 -55.42 28.95 66.55
N THR A 238 -54.16 29.37 66.48
CA THR A 238 -53.52 30.20 67.51
C THR A 238 -54.19 31.57 67.61
N ARG A 239 -54.52 32.21 66.47
CA ARG A 239 -55.27 33.48 66.46
C ARG A 239 -56.66 33.32 67.07
N ASP A 240 -57.37 32.25 66.72
CA ASP A 240 -58.71 31.97 67.24
C ASP A 240 -58.67 31.76 68.77
N LEU A 241 -57.74 30.96 69.27
CA LEU A 241 -57.51 30.76 70.70
C LEU A 241 -57.13 32.06 71.43
N GLU A 242 -56.36 32.95 70.79
CA GLU A 242 -56.02 34.26 71.35
C GLU A 242 -57.25 35.16 71.47
N MET A 243 -58.14 35.16 70.48
CA MET A 243 -59.41 35.89 70.54
C MET A 243 -60.31 35.35 71.66
N GLU A 244 -60.43 34.02 71.80
CA GLU A 244 -61.16 33.40 72.92
C GLU A 244 -60.54 33.77 74.26
N ARG A 245 -59.21 33.71 74.39
CA ARG A 245 -58.49 34.11 75.60
C ARG A 245 -58.77 35.57 75.97
N GLN A 246 -58.80 36.47 75.00
CA GLN A 246 -59.13 37.89 75.23
C GLN A 246 -60.58 38.08 75.65
N TYR A 247 -61.51 37.36 75.02
CA TYR A 247 -62.93 37.35 75.38
C TYR A 247 -63.14 36.90 76.83
N TYR A 248 -62.58 35.75 77.22
CA TYR A 248 -62.72 35.24 78.58
C TYR A 248 -62.03 36.16 79.60
N ASN A 249 -60.85 36.71 79.29
CA ASN A 249 -60.22 37.71 80.18
C ASN A 249 -61.10 38.95 80.39
N LYS A 250 -61.79 39.41 79.35
CA LYS A 250 -62.73 40.52 79.46
C LYS A 250 -63.91 40.14 80.37
N GLN A 251 -64.53 38.98 80.15
CA GLN A 251 -65.61 38.48 81.02
C GLN A 251 -65.18 38.32 82.47
N THR A 252 -63.99 37.77 82.74
CA THR A 252 -63.45 37.63 84.09
C THR A 252 -63.29 38.98 84.77
N ARG A 253 -62.82 40.01 84.04
CA ARG A 253 -62.70 41.37 84.58
C ARG A 253 -64.05 41.97 84.92
N GLU A 254 -65.03 41.87 84.03
CA GLU A 254 -66.41 42.35 84.26
C GLU A 254 -67.06 41.66 85.49
N LEU A 255 -66.84 40.36 85.66
CA LEU A 255 -67.30 39.61 86.83
C LEU A 255 -66.59 40.05 88.12
N LEU A 256 -65.28 40.29 88.08
CA LEU A 256 -64.52 40.79 89.23
C LEU A 256 -64.99 42.19 89.65
N ASP A 257 -65.26 43.08 88.68
CA ASP A 257 -65.80 44.41 88.94
C ASP A 257 -67.20 44.32 89.58
N SER A 258 -68.07 43.45 89.03
CA SER A 258 -69.40 43.20 89.60
C SER A 258 -69.33 42.62 91.01
N LEU A 259 -68.39 41.70 91.28
CA LEU A 259 -68.21 41.11 92.60
C LEU A 259 -67.70 42.14 93.61
N LYS A 260 -66.81 43.04 93.18
CA LYS A 260 -66.34 44.17 93.98
C LYS A 260 -67.50 45.12 94.33
N GLU A 261 -68.33 45.48 93.36
CA GLU A 261 -69.52 46.31 93.59
C GLU A 261 -70.50 45.65 94.58
N ILE A 262 -70.77 44.35 94.44
CA ILE A 262 -71.62 43.61 95.38
C ILE A 262 -71.00 43.59 96.78
N ASN A 263 -69.68 43.40 96.90
CA ASN A 263 -69.02 43.41 98.20
C ASN A 263 -69.08 44.80 98.85
N GLU A 264 -68.87 45.88 98.09
CA GLU A 264 -69.05 47.25 98.57
C GLU A 264 -70.50 47.52 99.02
N GLN A 265 -71.49 47.07 98.24
CA GLN A 265 -72.91 47.16 98.61
C GLN A 265 -73.24 46.39 99.90
N LYS A 266 -72.69 45.17 100.03
CA LYS A 266 -72.83 44.35 101.23
C LYS A 266 -72.25 45.08 102.45
N ASP A 267 -71.03 45.61 102.35
CA ASP A 267 -70.38 46.32 103.45
C ASP A 267 -71.17 47.57 103.89
N MET A 268 -71.73 48.33 102.93
CA MET A 268 -72.64 49.45 103.24
C MET A 268 -73.91 48.97 103.95
N THR A 269 -74.56 47.92 103.44
CA THR A 269 -75.82 47.39 104.01
C THR A 269 -75.59 46.84 105.42
N GLU A 270 -74.46 46.16 105.65
CA GLU A 270 -74.08 45.70 106.99
C GLU A 270 -73.80 46.85 107.96
N ALA A 271 -73.25 47.97 107.49
CA ALA A 271 -73.06 49.17 108.30
C ALA A 271 -74.40 49.81 108.67
N GLU A 272 -75.31 49.98 107.70
CA GLU A 272 -76.67 50.49 107.92
C GLU A 272 -77.44 49.62 108.91
N LEU A 273 -77.36 48.29 108.77
CA LEU A 273 -78.03 47.36 109.69
C LEU A 273 -77.46 47.44 111.11
N ARG A 274 -76.14 47.64 111.26
CA ARG A 274 -75.50 47.85 112.57
C ARG A 274 -75.99 49.14 113.22
N ASP A 275 -76.07 50.23 112.45
CA ASP A 275 -76.57 51.52 112.94
C ASP A 275 -78.05 51.42 113.37
N GLU A 276 -78.89 50.77 112.57
CA GLU A 276 -80.29 50.51 112.90
C GLU A 276 -80.43 49.62 114.16
N MET A 277 -79.61 48.58 114.29
CA MET A 277 -79.61 47.72 115.47
C MET A 277 -79.22 48.50 116.74
N MET A 278 -78.23 49.40 116.63
CA MET A 278 -77.83 50.29 117.73
C MET A 278 -78.95 51.28 118.10
N ALA A 279 -79.63 51.85 117.11
CA ALA A 279 -80.77 52.72 117.32
C ALA A 279 -81.92 51.97 118.02
N ARG A 280 -82.25 50.75 117.58
CA ARG A 280 -83.28 49.90 118.19
C ARG A 280 -82.96 49.54 119.63
N LEU A 281 -81.72 49.11 119.91
CA LEU A 281 -81.26 48.81 121.28
C LEU A 281 -81.37 50.03 122.21
N SER A 282 -81.08 51.23 121.68
CA SER A 282 -81.25 52.47 122.43
C SER A 282 -82.72 52.77 122.72
N ALA A 283 -83.60 52.64 121.71
CA ALA A 283 -85.04 52.83 121.86
C ALA A 283 -85.65 51.83 122.86
N GLU A 284 -85.25 50.57 122.81
CA GLU A 284 -85.72 49.51 123.72
C GLU A 284 -85.33 49.79 125.18
N ARG A 285 -84.12 50.31 125.42
CA ARG A 285 -83.71 50.78 126.76
C ARG A 285 -84.55 51.95 127.26
N GLN A 286 -84.88 52.90 126.39
CA GLN A 286 -85.74 54.04 126.77
C GLN A 286 -87.17 53.58 127.10
N LEU A 287 -87.73 52.68 126.29
CA LEU A 287 -89.05 52.11 126.52
C LEU A 287 -89.12 51.33 127.83
N GLN A 288 -88.11 50.49 128.11
CA GLN A 288 -88.04 49.75 129.38
C GLN A 288 -87.90 50.68 130.59
N ALA A 289 -87.22 51.82 130.45
CA ALA A 289 -87.16 52.84 131.50
C ALA A 289 -88.52 53.51 131.75
N ALA A 290 -89.29 53.77 130.69
CA ALA A 290 -90.65 54.31 130.77
C ALA A 290 -91.63 53.30 131.39
N GLU A 291 -91.57 52.02 130.99
CA GLU A 291 -92.39 50.96 131.59
C GLU A 291 -92.16 50.84 133.10
N LYS A 292 -90.89 50.86 133.55
CA LYS A 292 -90.57 50.84 134.99
C LYS A 292 -91.11 52.07 135.74
N ALA A 293 -91.04 53.24 135.12
CA ALA A 293 -91.60 54.46 135.70
C ALA A 293 -93.13 54.35 135.83
N LEU A 294 -93.80 53.77 134.83
CA LEU A 294 -95.25 53.57 134.82
C LEU A 294 -95.70 52.52 135.86
N GLU A 295 -94.98 51.41 135.99
CA GLU A 295 -95.22 50.38 137.01
C GLU A 295 -95.02 50.95 138.43
N HIS A 296 -93.99 51.77 138.63
CA HIS A 296 -93.76 52.45 139.91
C HIS A 296 -94.90 53.42 140.25
N LEU A 297 -95.39 54.17 139.24
CA LEU A 297 -96.55 55.07 139.34
C LEU A 297 -97.83 54.31 139.71
N GLU A 298 -98.10 53.19 139.04
CA GLU A 298 -99.26 52.34 139.29
C GLU A 298 -99.22 51.76 140.72
N ASN A 299 -98.07 51.27 141.16
CA ASN A 299 -97.89 50.77 142.52
C ASN A 299 -98.08 51.87 143.58
N ALA A 300 -97.57 53.08 143.34
CA ALA A 300 -97.77 54.22 144.23
C ALA A 300 -99.24 54.65 144.33
N LEU A 301 -99.98 54.62 143.22
CA LEU A 301 -101.42 54.91 143.17
C LEU A 301 -102.28 53.82 143.83
N ARG A 302 -101.83 52.55 143.81
CA ARG A 302 -102.57 51.40 144.35
C ARG A 302 -102.43 51.23 145.86
N LEU A 303 -101.38 51.81 146.47
CA LEU A 303 -101.04 51.62 147.89
C LEU A 303 -101.55 52.70 148.85
N THR A 304 -102.27 53.73 148.40
CA THR A 304 -102.57 54.88 149.26
C THR A 304 -104.06 55.12 149.49
N GLY A 305 -104.51 54.68 150.68
CA GLY A 305 -105.53 55.37 151.47
C GLY A 305 -104.91 56.48 152.34
N ALA A 306 -104.04 57.31 151.78
CA ALA A 306 -103.27 58.35 152.48
C ALA A 306 -103.53 59.76 151.90
N GLN A 307 -103.28 60.79 152.71
CA GLN A 307 -103.57 62.20 152.41
C GLN A 307 -102.72 62.74 151.22
N MET A 308 -103.34 63.58 150.37
CA MET A 308 -102.82 64.09 149.08
C MET A 308 -101.42 64.72 149.09
N THR A 309 -100.90 65.14 150.23
CA THR A 309 -99.60 65.82 150.33
C THR A 309 -98.38 64.88 150.27
N GLU A 310 -98.50 63.61 150.68
CA GLU A 310 -97.39 62.63 150.58
C GLU A 310 -97.30 61.99 149.18
N LEU A 311 -98.41 61.98 148.44
CA LEU A 311 -98.47 61.41 147.09
C LEU A 311 -97.69 62.23 146.06
N GLN A 312 -97.50 63.53 146.31
CA GLN A 312 -96.91 64.47 145.36
C GLN A 312 -95.38 64.36 145.28
N GLU A 313 -94.68 63.96 146.35
CA GLU A 313 -93.22 63.80 146.33
C GLU A 313 -92.77 62.48 145.68
N HIS A 314 -93.56 61.40 145.82
CA HIS A 314 -93.16 60.08 145.34
C HIS A 314 -93.51 59.81 143.87
N ILE A 315 -94.56 60.42 143.34
CA ILE A 315 -95.10 60.14 141.99
C ILE A 315 -94.57 61.11 140.94
N MET A 316 -94.27 62.36 141.32
CA MET A 316 -93.85 63.41 140.38
C MET A 316 -92.60 63.09 139.54
N PRO A 317 -91.55 62.43 140.06
CA PRO A 317 -90.39 62.05 139.25
C PRO A 317 -90.76 61.09 138.10
N ASP A 318 -91.68 60.16 138.32
CA ASP A 318 -92.11 59.20 137.29
C ASP A 318 -93.07 59.83 136.30
N VAL A 319 -93.95 60.74 136.76
CA VAL A 319 -94.75 61.59 135.86
C VAL A 319 -93.84 62.43 134.96
N HIS A 320 -92.75 62.99 135.49
CA HIS A 320 -91.78 63.73 134.67
C HIS A 320 -91.07 62.83 133.65
N LYS A 321 -90.60 61.65 134.06
CA LYS A 321 -89.96 60.68 133.15
C LYS A 321 -90.89 60.21 132.04
N LEU A 322 -92.16 59.94 132.35
CA LEU A 322 -93.16 59.57 131.36
C LEU A 322 -93.49 60.73 130.43
N ARG A 323 -93.62 61.96 130.96
CA ARG A 323 -93.82 63.16 130.13
C ARG A 323 -92.66 63.34 129.16
N GLU A 324 -91.41 63.27 129.63
CA GLU A 324 -90.22 63.35 128.77
C GLU A 324 -90.18 62.24 127.71
N PHE A 325 -90.56 61.01 128.08
CA PHE A 325 -90.62 59.89 127.13
C PHE A 325 -91.64 60.15 126.03
N PHE A 326 -92.87 60.54 126.38
CA PHE A 326 -93.92 60.83 125.39
C PHE A 326 -93.64 62.10 124.58
N GLU A 327 -93.02 63.13 125.16
CA GLU A 327 -92.53 64.31 124.43
C GLU A 327 -91.46 63.90 123.41
N ARG A 328 -90.51 63.04 123.79
CA ARG A 328 -89.51 62.49 122.84
C ARG A 328 -90.16 61.64 121.75
N CYS A 329 -91.09 60.75 122.08
CA CYS A 329 -91.80 59.95 121.08
C CYS A 329 -92.62 60.84 120.13
N ALA A 330 -93.23 61.92 120.61
CA ALA A 330 -93.94 62.88 119.76
C ALA A 330 -92.97 63.64 118.83
N GLU A 331 -91.80 64.03 119.32
CA GLU A 331 -90.76 64.70 118.54
C GLU A 331 -90.18 63.75 117.46
N GLU A 332 -89.89 62.49 117.83
CA GLU A 332 -89.44 61.44 116.91
C GLU A 332 -90.49 61.12 115.84
N ALA A 333 -91.76 60.98 116.22
CA ALA A 333 -92.85 60.76 115.27
C ALA A 333 -93.02 61.95 114.31
N ARG A 334 -92.80 63.18 114.78
CA ARG A 334 -92.79 64.38 113.91
C ARG A 334 -91.62 64.33 112.93
N MET A 335 -90.42 63.99 113.40
CA MET A 335 -89.24 63.85 112.55
C MET A 335 -89.41 62.74 111.49
N GLU A 336 -89.99 61.59 111.86
CA GLU A 336 -90.27 60.49 110.92
C GLU A 336 -91.36 60.87 109.91
N ALA A 337 -92.38 61.65 110.31
CA ALA A 337 -93.38 62.19 109.39
C ALA A 337 -92.81 63.22 108.40
N GLU A 338 -91.79 63.98 108.80
CA GLU A 338 -91.08 64.94 107.94
C GLU A 338 -90.01 64.29 107.05
N LYS A 339 -89.55 63.07 107.38
CA LYS A 339 -88.51 62.32 106.67
C LYS A 339 -88.74 62.16 105.16
N PRO A 340 -89.96 61.88 104.65
CA PRO A 340 -90.19 61.84 103.20
C PRO A 340 -89.90 63.18 102.52
N CYS A 341 -90.19 64.31 103.19
CA CYS A 341 -89.93 65.65 102.67
C CYS A 341 -88.43 65.96 102.68
N ILE A 342 -87.73 65.59 103.75
CA ILE A 342 -86.27 65.72 103.87
C ILE A 342 -85.57 64.87 102.80
N MET A 343 -85.95 63.60 102.62
CA MET A 343 -85.39 62.72 101.58
C MET A 343 -85.65 63.27 100.18
N LYS A 344 -86.86 63.79 99.91
CA LYS A 344 -87.17 64.45 98.64
C LYS A 344 -86.23 65.63 98.39
N ASN A 345 -86.02 66.51 99.37
CA ASN A 345 -85.11 67.64 99.26
C ASN A 345 -83.64 67.21 99.07
N MET A 346 -83.20 66.14 99.73
CA MET A 346 -81.85 65.58 99.56
C MET A 346 -81.63 65.02 98.14
N VAL A 347 -82.64 64.35 97.58
CA VAL A 347 -82.59 63.87 96.18
C VAL A 347 -82.55 65.03 95.19
N TYR A 348 -83.30 66.11 95.44
CA TYR A 348 -83.20 67.33 94.63
C TYR A 348 -81.81 67.97 94.72
N ALA A 349 -81.24 68.10 95.93
CA ALA A 349 -79.89 68.64 96.12
C ALA A 349 -78.81 67.79 95.41
N ARG A 350 -78.94 66.45 95.45
CA ARG A 350 -78.02 65.53 94.75
C ARG A 350 -78.12 65.67 93.23
N ARG A 351 -79.33 65.89 92.69
CA ARG A 351 -79.52 66.22 91.26
C ARG A 351 -78.92 67.57 90.89
N SER A 352 -79.05 68.60 91.73
CA SER A 352 -78.43 69.91 91.51
C SER A 352 -76.90 69.86 91.54
N PHE A 353 -76.31 69.07 92.43
CA PHE A 353 -74.86 68.86 92.49
C PHE A 353 -74.33 68.03 91.32
N SER A 354 -75.04 67.00 90.87
CA SER A 354 -74.68 66.26 89.65
C SER A 354 -74.78 67.13 88.39
N PHE A 355 -75.68 68.12 88.35
CA PHE A 355 -75.74 69.08 87.26
C PHE A 355 -74.52 70.02 87.23
N PHE A 356 -73.96 70.40 88.39
CA PHE A 356 -72.73 71.20 88.46
C PHE A 356 -71.47 70.43 88.06
N ARG A 357 -71.46 69.09 88.20
CA ARG A 357 -70.31 68.25 87.85
C ARG A 357 -70.23 67.88 86.36
N TYR A 358 -71.28 68.14 85.58
CA TYR A 358 -71.29 68.02 84.12
C TYR A 358 -71.08 69.38 83.40
N ALA A 359 -70.89 70.47 84.15
CA ALA A 359 -70.70 71.83 83.63
C ALA A 359 -69.25 72.39 83.82
N LEU A 360 -68.32 71.55 84.27
CA LEU A 360 -66.86 71.71 84.28
C LEU A 360 -66.25 70.48 83.59
#